data_AF-X0SJK9-F1
#
_entry.id   AF-X0SJK9-F1
#
_cell.length_a   1.000
_cell.length_b   1.000
_cell.length_c   1.000
_cell.angle_alpha   90.00
_cell.angle_beta   90.00
_cell.angle_gamma   90.00
#
_symmetry.space_group_name_H-M   'P 1'
#
loop_
_entity.id
_entity.type
_entity.pdbx_description
1 polymer ?
#
loop_
_entity_poly.entity_id
_entity_poly.type
_entity_poly.pdbx_seq_one_letter_code
_entity_poly.pdbx_strand_id
1 'polypeptide(L)'
;MYLENQEMIPNPALKKIGFSDLDRLVIFHADDIGMCQGSLSAYDDLLTFGLLSSAATMVPCPWFPAVGMFYRNHPNKEKLDIGVHLTLNS
;
A
#
# COMPACT_ATOMS: atom_id res chain seq x y z
N MET A 1 1.11 -34.25 -16.56
CA MET A 1 1.32 -33.51 -17.83
C MET A 1 1.82 -32.12 -17.45
N TYR A 2 3.16 -31.97 -17.45
CA TYR A 2 3.98 -30.75 -17.45
C TYR A 2 3.75 -29.63 -16.43
N LEU A 3 4.26 -29.82 -15.20
CA LEU A 3 4.95 -28.76 -14.45
C LEU A 3 6.17 -29.40 -13.76
N GLU A 4 7.04 -30.04 -14.54
CA GLU A 4 8.36 -30.45 -14.07
C GLU A 4 9.28 -29.24 -14.05
N ASN A 5 9.76 -28.88 -12.85
CA ASN A 5 11.01 -28.17 -12.60
C ASN A 5 11.27 -26.91 -13.44
N GLN A 6 10.44 -25.87 -13.30
CA GLN A 6 10.99 -24.53 -13.48
C GLN A 6 11.92 -24.25 -12.30
N GLU A 7 13.21 -24.04 -12.58
CA GLU A 7 14.12 -23.45 -11.59
C GLU A 7 13.50 -22.15 -11.09
N MET A 8 13.08 -22.16 -9.83
CA MET A 8 12.61 -20.97 -9.15
C MET A 8 13.82 -20.04 -8.98
N ILE A 9 13.89 -19.00 -9.81
CA ILE A 9 14.85 -17.91 -9.63
C ILE A 9 14.28 -17.03 -8.49
N PRO A 10 14.90 -17.01 -7.30
CA PRO A 10 14.37 -16.27 -6.17
C PRO A 10 14.39 -14.77 -6.44
N ASN A 11 13.41 -14.03 -5.90
CA ASN A 11 13.45 -12.58 -5.98
C ASN A 11 14.69 -12.06 -5.23
N PRO A 12 15.65 -11.39 -5.89
CA PRO A 12 16.92 -10.98 -5.28
C PRO A 12 16.74 -9.96 -4.15
N ALA A 13 15.56 -9.34 -4.03
CA ALA A 13 15.24 -8.49 -2.89
C ALA A 13 15.12 -9.28 -1.59
N LEU A 14 14.63 -10.52 -1.59
CA LEU A 14 14.29 -11.29 -0.38
C LEU A 14 15.45 -11.37 0.61
N LYS A 15 16.64 -11.77 0.13
CA LYS A 15 17.85 -11.81 0.97
C LYS A 15 18.25 -10.45 1.50
N LYS A 16 18.11 -9.39 0.71
CA LYS A 16 18.45 -8.01 1.11
C LYS A 16 17.56 -7.48 2.23
N ILE A 17 16.32 -7.97 2.31
CA ILE A 17 15.36 -7.61 3.36
C ILE A 17 15.19 -8.71 4.43
N GLY A 18 16.10 -9.70 4.49
CA GLY A 18 16.20 -10.67 5.57
C GLY A 18 15.33 -11.94 5.43
N PHE A 19 14.78 -12.21 4.25
CA PHE A 19 13.92 -13.36 3.97
C PHE A 19 14.68 -14.49 3.24
N SER A 20 14.15 -15.71 3.33
CA SER A 20 14.63 -16.87 2.62
C SER A 20 14.25 -16.83 1.13
N ASP A 21 14.93 -17.63 0.31
CA ASP A 21 14.63 -17.73 -1.13
C ASP A 21 13.28 -18.40 -1.43
N LEU A 22 12.68 -19.03 -0.40
CA LEU A 22 11.42 -19.74 -0.49
C LEU A 22 10.26 -18.96 0.14
N ASP A 23 10.55 -17.83 0.80
CA ASP A 23 9.52 -17.01 1.45
C ASP A 23 8.64 -16.33 0.41
N ARG A 24 7.34 -16.24 0.70
CA ARG A 24 6.37 -15.52 -0.11
C ARG A 24 5.92 -14.29 0.65
N LEU A 25 6.14 -13.13 0.04
CA LEU A 25 5.79 -11.84 0.61
C LEU A 25 4.72 -11.18 -0.25
N VAL A 26 3.84 -10.43 0.39
CA VAL A 26 2.82 -9.62 -0.25
C VAL A 26 2.79 -8.24 0.42
N ILE A 27 2.63 -7.20 -0.39
CA ILE A 27 2.34 -5.84 0.08
C ILE A 27 0.92 -5.55 -0.36
N PHE A 28 0.00 -5.44 0.60
CA PHE A 28 -1.34 -4.95 0.32
C PHE A 28 -1.31 -3.43 0.28
N HIS A 29 -1.59 -2.88 -0.90
CA HIS A 29 -1.48 -1.46 -1.19
C HIS A 29 -2.83 -0.89 -1.62
N ALA A 30 -3.27 0.19 -0.97
CA ALA A 30 -4.46 0.94 -1.38
C ALA A 30 -4.07 2.19 -2.16
N ASP A 31 -4.55 2.28 -3.40
CA ASP A 31 -4.26 3.39 -4.29
C ASP A 31 -5.37 4.45 -4.30
N ASP A 32 -5.11 5.62 -4.89
CA ASP A 32 -6.07 6.70 -5.13
C ASP A 32 -6.75 7.29 -3.88
N ILE A 33 -6.10 7.18 -2.73
CA ILE A 33 -6.65 7.74 -1.49
C ILE A 33 -6.70 9.25 -1.61
N GLY A 34 -7.86 9.84 -1.32
CA GLY A 34 -8.09 11.28 -1.50
C GLY A 34 -8.59 11.68 -2.89
N MET A 35 -8.81 10.74 -3.81
CA MET A 35 -9.60 10.98 -5.03
C MET A 35 -11.01 11.48 -4.67
N CYS A 36 -11.66 10.88 -3.68
CA CYS A 36 -12.94 11.33 -3.14
C CYS A 36 -13.08 10.99 -1.64
N GLN A 37 -14.17 11.42 -1.01
CA GLN A 37 -14.48 11.09 0.39
C GLN A 37 -14.54 9.57 0.62
N GLY A 38 -15.10 8.85 -0.35
CA GLY A 38 -15.27 7.40 -0.28
C GLY A 38 -13.93 6.66 -0.28
N SER A 39 -12.93 7.13 -1.03
CA SER A 39 -11.62 6.44 -1.05
C SER A 39 -10.89 6.58 0.29
N LEU A 40 -10.99 7.73 0.96
CA LEU A 40 -10.47 7.88 2.32
C LEU A 40 -11.23 7.04 3.35
N SER A 41 -12.56 6.97 3.25
CA SER A 41 -13.37 6.19 4.20
C SER A 41 -13.11 4.69 4.07
N ALA A 42 -13.07 4.19 2.84
CA ALA A 42 -12.74 2.80 2.57
C ALA A 42 -11.32 2.44 3.04
N TYR A 43 -10.37 3.36 2.89
CA TYR A 43 -9.02 3.16 3.41
C TYR A 43 -9.00 3.03 4.94
N ASP A 44 -9.73 3.88 5.67
CA ASP A 44 -9.82 3.81 7.13
C ASP A 44 -10.46 2.49 7.61
N ASP A 45 -11.51 2.03 6.92
CA ASP A 45 -12.14 0.73 7.20
C ASP A 45 -11.16 -0.43 6.99
N LEU A 46 -10.41 -0.42 5.88
CA LEU A 46 -9.44 -1.47 5.55
C LEU A 46 -8.21 -1.46 6.48
N LEU A 47 -7.77 -0.28 6.92
CA LEU A 47 -6.77 -0.14 7.97
C LEU A 47 -7.26 -0.71 9.29
N THR A 48 -8.48 -0.37 9.70
CA THR A 48 -9.10 -0.86 10.94
C THR A 48 -9.26 -2.37 10.93
N PHE A 49 -9.58 -2.95 9.77
CA PHE A 49 -9.64 -4.40 9.59
C PHE A 49 -8.26 -5.07 9.69
N GLY A 50 -7.16 -4.33 9.50
CA GLY A 50 -5.79 -4.81 9.67
C GLY A 50 -5.20 -5.52 8.45
N LEU A 51 -5.78 -5.33 7.26
CA LEU A 51 -5.31 -5.98 6.03
C LEU A 51 -4.28 -5.14 5.26
N LEU A 52 -4.40 -3.81 5.30
CA LEU A 52 -3.52 -2.91 4.57
C LEU A 52 -2.27 -2.57 5.37
N SER A 53 -1.13 -2.52 4.67
CA SER A 53 0.15 -2.08 5.24
C SER A 53 0.81 -0.97 4.43
N SER A 54 0.23 -0.57 3.29
CA SER A 54 0.78 0.44 2.39
C SER A 54 -0.36 1.15 1.64
N ALA A 55 -0.11 2.40 1.25
CA ALA A 55 -1.09 3.26 0.61
C ALA A 55 -0.43 4.38 -0.19
N ALA A 56 -1.17 5.00 -1.12
CA ALA A 56 -0.73 6.21 -1.81
C ALA A 56 -1.87 7.21 -2.00
N THR A 57 -1.55 8.50 -1.87
CA THR A 57 -2.52 9.60 -2.04
C THR A 57 -2.22 10.46 -3.25
N MET A 58 -3.28 10.90 -3.94
CA MET A 58 -3.18 11.78 -5.11
C MET A 58 -3.24 13.24 -4.68
N VAL A 59 -2.09 13.93 -4.68
CA VAL A 59 -1.97 15.34 -4.25
C VAL A 59 -2.92 16.31 -4.97
N PRO A 60 -3.17 16.19 -6.30
CA PRO A 60 -4.09 17.10 -7.00
C PRO A 60 -5.57 16.92 -6.64
N CYS A 61 -5.96 15.81 -6.00
CA CYS A 61 -7.38 15.49 -5.81
C CYS A 61 -8.03 16.30 -4.68
N PRO A 62 -9.34 16.63 -4.78
CA PRO A 62 -10.01 17.51 -3.83
C PRO A 62 -10.00 17.06 -2.36
N TRP A 63 -9.87 15.75 -2.12
CA TRP A 63 -9.87 15.17 -0.77
C TRP A 63 -8.47 14.98 -0.19
N PHE A 64 -7.39 15.31 -0.91
CA PHE A 64 -6.01 15.26 -0.39
C PHE A 64 -5.82 16.00 0.95
N PRO A 65 -6.38 17.21 1.18
CA PRO A 65 -6.26 17.87 2.48
C PRO A 65 -6.83 17.06 3.64
N ALA A 66 -7.92 16.33 3.40
CA ALA A 66 -8.54 15.45 4.39
C ALA A 66 -7.65 14.22 4.67
N VAL A 67 -6.97 13.66 3.67
CA VAL A 67 -5.98 12.59 3.86
C VAL A 67 -4.83 13.08 4.75
N GLY A 68 -4.32 14.30 4.49
CA GLY A 68 -3.28 14.89 5.33
C GLY A 68 -3.73 15.14 6.77
N MET A 69 -5.00 15.51 6.98
CA MET A 69 -5.57 15.65 8.33
C MET A 69 -5.77 14.31 9.02
N PHE A 70 -6.27 13.31 8.29
CA PHE A 70 -6.38 11.92 8.75
C PHE A 70 -5.03 11.41 9.25
N TYR A 71 -3.97 11.51 8.43
CA TYR A 71 -2.63 11.05 8.78
C TYR A 71 -2.09 11.74 10.05
N ARG A 72 -2.19 13.07 10.13
CA ARG A 72 -1.66 13.84 11.29
C ARG A 72 -2.34 13.48 12.60
N ASN A 73 -3.63 13.17 12.55
CA ASN A 73 -4.47 12.90 13.72
C ASN A 73 -4.59 11.42 14.06
N HIS A 74 -4.05 10.52 13.22
CA HIS A 74 -4.19 9.09 13.44
C HIS A 74 -3.39 8.65 14.68
N PRO A 75 -3.99 7.87 15.60
CA PRO A 75 -3.35 7.53 16.87
C PRO A 75 -2.06 6.69 16.73
N ASN A 76 -1.93 5.93 15.64
CA ASN A 76 -0.74 5.16 15.30
C ASN A 76 -0.12 5.63 13.98
N LYS A 77 -0.03 6.94 13.77
CA LYS A 77 0.46 7.53 12.50
C LYS A 77 1.83 7.01 12.06
N GLU A 78 2.68 6.60 12.99
CA GLU A 78 3.99 5.99 12.72
C GLU A 78 3.91 4.62 12.04
N LYS A 79 2.74 3.96 12.09
CA LYS A 79 2.47 2.70 11.40
C LYS A 79 1.76 2.92 10.06
N LEU A 80 1.38 4.15 9.74
CA LEU A 80 0.78 4.48 8.46
C LEU A 80 1.89 4.68 7.41
N ASP A 81 1.88 3.82 6.40
CA ASP A 81 2.70 3.96 5.19
C ASP A 81 1.83 4.55 4.06
N ILE A 82 1.87 5.88 3.91
CA ILE A 82 1.15 6.61 2.85
C ILE A 82 2.16 7.36 1.98
N GLY A 83 2.36 6.87 0.76
CA GLY A 83 3.15 7.51 -0.28
C GLY A 83 2.37 8.50 -1.14
N VAL A 84 3.01 8.98 -2.21
CA VAL A 84 2.41 9.90 -3.19
C VAL A 84 2.12 9.14 -4.48
N HIS A 85 0.84 9.13 -4.90
CA HIS A 85 0.43 8.63 -6.20
C HIS A 85 0.58 9.76 -7.23
N LEU A 86 1.66 9.72 -8.00
CA LEU A 86 1.91 10.69 -9.07
C LEU A 86 0.97 10.43 -10.24
N THR A 87 0.16 11.42 -10.58
CA THR A 87 -0.75 11.34 -11.73
C THR A 87 -0.39 12.36 -12.81
N LEU A 88 -0.52 11.93 -14.07
CA LEU A 88 -0.43 12.74 -15.28
C LEU A 88 -1.70 12.62 -16.15
N ASN A 89 -2.74 11.97 -15.62
CA ASN A 89 -4.01 11.70 -16.29
C ASN A 89 -5.19 11.92 -15.32
N SER A 90 -6.42 11.86 -15.85
CA SER A 90 -7.66 12.06 -15.08
C SER A 90 -8.68 10.98 -15.40
#